data_AF-A0A1G8PBF9-F1
#
_entry.id   AF-A0A1G8PBF9-F1
#
_cell.length_a   1.000
_cell.length_b   1.000
_cell.length_c   1.000
_cell.angle_alpha   90.00
_cell.angle_beta   90.00
_cell.angle_gamma   90.00
#
_symmetry.space_group_name_H-M   'P 1'
#
loop_
_entity.id
_entity.type
_entity.pdbx_description
1 polymer ?
#
loop_
_entity_poly.entity_id
_entity_poly.type
_entity_poly.pdbx_seq_one_letter_code
_entity_poly.pdbx_strand_id
1 'polypeptide(L)'
;MKETDLYMPVKTYFEDRGFLVRSEVRDIDVVAVKENLLVGIELKKGLTVELLIQGTLRQKTCDLVYLAVPKPKRVVKDRTFMNLLYMLKRLELGLLYVDMEKEEAVEVLEPSLYDLQKGKRSSLKEKVRILKETEKRSVDGNKGGSRGKKLLTAYREDALRAAALIRVKGHISPKDLKERGLKGTLLSKNYYQWFEKVGHGKYTLKSTDAVEKSYESLLLGFIAEYEKESSLQKEPVEMDN
;
A
#
# COMPACT_ATOMS: atom_id res chain seq x y z
N MET A 1 -24.85 -11.28 -24.00
CA MET A 1 -24.49 -9.86 -24.10
C MET A 1 -23.29 -9.68 -25.02
N LYS A 2 -23.50 -8.91 -26.09
CA LYS A 2 -22.51 -8.43 -27.03
C LYS A 2 -22.07 -7.02 -26.64
N GLU A 3 -20.90 -6.58 -27.10
CA GLU A 3 -20.45 -5.19 -26.86
C GLU A 3 -21.38 -4.18 -27.53
N THR A 4 -21.96 -4.56 -28.67
CA THR A 4 -23.00 -3.79 -29.38
C THR A 4 -24.23 -3.47 -28.52
N ASP A 5 -24.52 -4.28 -27.50
CA ASP A 5 -25.68 -4.05 -26.62
C ASP A 5 -25.46 -2.81 -25.73
N LEU A 6 -24.21 -2.36 -25.55
CA LEU A 6 -23.86 -1.15 -24.79
C LEU A 6 -24.08 0.14 -25.59
N TYR A 7 -24.19 0.04 -26.92
CA TYR A 7 -24.21 1.20 -27.80
C TYR A 7 -25.44 2.08 -27.56
N MET A 8 -26.64 1.49 -27.55
CA MET A 8 -27.87 2.28 -27.49
C MET A 8 -27.99 3.11 -26.19
N PRO A 9 -27.73 2.55 -24.99
CA PRO A 9 -27.75 3.34 -23.75
C PRO A 9 -26.74 4.49 -23.74
N VAL A 10 -25.53 4.26 -24.26
CA VAL A 10 -24.48 5.29 -24.36
C VAL A 10 -24.88 6.37 -25.37
N LYS A 11 -25.43 5.98 -26.53
CA LYS A 11 -25.93 6.90 -27.55
C LYS A 11 -26.99 7.83 -26.95
N THR A 12 -28.02 7.26 -26.32
CA THR A 12 -29.09 8.02 -25.67
C THR A 12 -28.55 8.98 -24.61
N TYR A 13 -27.63 8.53 -23.76
CA TYR A 13 -27.02 9.37 -22.72
C TYR A 13 -26.40 10.67 -23.26
N PHE A 14 -25.69 10.59 -24.39
CA PHE A 14 -25.07 11.75 -25.01
C PHE A 14 -26.07 12.56 -25.86
N GLU A 15 -26.96 11.92 -26.61
CA GLU A 15 -28.00 12.61 -27.40
C GLU A 15 -28.94 13.44 -26.53
N ASP A 16 -29.36 12.93 -25.37
CA ASP A 16 -30.17 13.65 -24.37
C ASP A 16 -29.47 14.90 -23.82
N ARG A 17 -28.13 14.94 -23.92
CA ARG A 17 -27.28 16.10 -23.54
C ARG A 17 -26.97 17.02 -24.73
N GLY A 18 -27.59 16.77 -25.88
CA GLY A 18 -27.46 17.57 -27.09
C GLY A 18 -26.20 17.31 -27.89
N PHE A 19 -25.58 16.13 -27.75
CA PHE A 19 -24.47 15.72 -28.61
C PHE A 19 -25.00 15.04 -29.88
N LEU A 20 -24.30 15.27 -30.99
CA LEU A 20 -24.40 14.45 -32.18
C LEU A 20 -23.59 13.17 -31.98
N VAL A 21 -24.24 12.01 -32.02
CA VAL A 21 -23.56 10.72 -31.80
C VAL A 21 -23.41 9.92 -33.10
N ARG A 22 -22.25 9.31 -33.28
CA ARG A 22 -21.89 8.41 -34.39
C ARG A 22 -21.13 7.19 -33.84
N SER A 23 -21.33 6.02 -34.44
CA SER A 23 -20.61 4.79 -34.11
C SER A 23 -19.51 4.48 -35.13
N GLU A 24 -18.49 3.73 -34.71
CA GLU A 24 -17.42 3.18 -35.57
C GLU A 24 -16.67 4.24 -36.39
N VAL A 25 -16.32 5.37 -35.77
CA VAL A 25 -15.60 6.46 -36.44
C VAL A 25 -14.11 6.32 -36.15
N ARG A 26 -13.31 6.01 -37.19
CA ARG A 26 -11.84 5.89 -37.10
C ARG A 26 -11.38 5.00 -35.93
N ASP A 27 -12.00 3.81 -35.83
CA ASP A 27 -11.74 2.81 -34.80
C ASP A 27 -12.12 3.24 -33.37
N ILE A 28 -12.92 4.30 -33.21
CA ILE A 28 -13.57 4.65 -31.95
C ILE A 28 -14.98 4.09 -31.98
N ASP A 29 -15.35 3.30 -30.98
CA ASP A 29 -16.65 2.64 -30.92
C ASP A 29 -17.81 3.64 -30.99
N VAL A 30 -17.73 4.72 -30.20
CA VAL A 30 -18.71 5.80 -30.22
C VAL A 30 -18.00 7.16 -30.13
N VAL A 31 -18.44 8.09 -30.97
CA VAL A 31 -18.02 9.49 -30.94
C VAL A 31 -19.25 10.36 -30.70
N ALA A 32 -19.14 11.26 -29.72
CA ALA A 32 -20.14 12.27 -29.43
C ALA A 32 -19.53 13.66 -29.64
N VAL A 33 -20.20 14.50 -30.44
CA VAL A 33 -19.73 15.84 -30.80
C VAL A 33 -20.77 16.88 -30.39
N LYS A 34 -20.33 17.94 -29.70
CA LYS A 34 -21.17 19.11 -29.40
C LYS A 34 -20.33 20.36 -29.52
N GLU A 35 -20.75 21.29 -30.39
CA GLU A 35 -19.95 22.47 -30.73
C GLU A 35 -18.53 22.06 -31.16
N ASN A 36 -17.50 22.49 -30.43
CA ASN A 36 -16.11 22.13 -30.68
C ASN A 36 -15.58 21.01 -29.75
N LEU A 37 -16.46 20.37 -28.97
CA LEU A 37 -16.08 19.31 -28.04
C LEU A 37 -16.24 17.94 -28.71
N LEU A 38 -15.14 17.22 -28.85
CA LEU A 38 -15.05 15.86 -29.35
C LEU A 38 -14.86 14.87 -28.20
N VAL A 39 -15.87 14.03 -27.97
CA VAL A 39 -15.84 12.99 -26.94
C VAL A 39 -15.70 11.62 -27.59
N GLY A 40 -14.64 10.89 -27.24
CA GLY A 40 -14.45 9.49 -27.63
C GLY A 40 -14.93 8.54 -26.53
N ILE A 41 -15.66 7.49 -26.89
CA ILE A 41 -16.16 6.50 -25.94
C ILE A 41 -15.81 5.09 -26.44
N GLU A 42 -15.08 4.34 -25.62
CA GLU A 42 -14.70 2.95 -25.88
C GLU A 42 -15.61 2.00 -25.10
N LEU A 43 -16.20 1.02 -25.79
CA LEU A 43 -17.16 0.07 -25.25
C LEU A 43 -16.48 -1.28 -24.97
N LYS A 44 -16.63 -1.82 -23.76
CA LYS A 44 -16.15 -3.18 -23.45
C LYS A 44 -17.05 -3.90 -22.48
N LYS A 45 -17.00 -5.24 -22.47
CA LYS A 45 -17.71 -6.06 -21.48
C LYS A 45 -17.17 -5.93 -20.05
N GLY A 46 -16.03 -5.26 -19.85
CA GLY A 46 -15.46 -5.02 -18.54
C GLY A 46 -14.24 -4.12 -18.59
N LEU A 47 -13.81 -3.64 -17.43
CA LEU A 47 -12.61 -2.81 -17.30
C LEU A 47 -11.36 -3.69 -17.38
N THR A 48 -10.77 -3.75 -18.56
CA THR A 48 -9.52 -4.48 -18.85
C THR A 48 -8.37 -3.51 -19.08
N VAL A 49 -7.13 -4.00 -19.02
CA VAL A 49 -5.94 -3.20 -19.37
C VAL A 49 -6.01 -2.74 -20.83
N GLU A 50 -6.52 -3.58 -21.72
CA GLU A 50 -6.74 -3.25 -23.12
C GLU A 50 -7.65 -2.01 -23.28
N LEU A 51 -8.79 -1.99 -22.58
CA LEU A 51 -9.70 -0.83 -22.61
C LEU A 51 -9.05 0.44 -22.08
N LEU A 52 -8.23 0.32 -21.02
CA LEU A 52 -7.45 1.46 -20.51
C LEU A 52 -6.46 1.99 -21.57
N ILE A 53 -5.79 1.09 -22.29
CA ILE A 53 -4.85 1.45 -23.37
C ILE A 53 -5.61 2.16 -24.50
N GLN A 54 -6.74 1.61 -24.96
CA GLN A 54 -7.56 2.24 -25.99
C GLN A 54 -8.01 3.64 -25.56
N GLY A 55 -8.57 3.78 -24.36
CA GLY A 55 -9.00 5.08 -23.83
C GLY A 55 -7.85 6.10 -23.77
N THR A 56 -6.69 5.72 -23.24
CA THR A 56 -5.53 6.63 -23.19
C THR A 56 -5.00 7.02 -24.58
N LEU A 57 -5.09 6.12 -25.57
CA LEU A 57 -4.72 6.46 -26.94
C LEU A 57 -5.69 7.46 -27.58
N ARG A 58 -6.98 7.42 -27.25
CA ARG A 58 -7.99 8.37 -27.77
C ARG A 58 -7.81 9.80 -27.28
N GLN A 59 -7.16 9.99 -26.13
CA GLN A 59 -6.82 11.33 -25.62
C GLN A 59 -5.86 12.10 -26.54
N LYS A 60 -5.20 11.44 -27.50
CA LYS A 60 -4.39 12.11 -28.52
C LYS A 60 -5.22 12.94 -29.51
N THR A 61 -6.49 12.60 -29.67
CA THR A 61 -7.36 13.16 -30.70
C THR A 61 -8.69 13.69 -30.18
N CYS A 62 -9.17 13.22 -29.03
CA CYS A 62 -10.43 13.63 -28.42
C CYS A 62 -10.17 14.55 -27.23
N ASP A 63 -11.07 15.51 -27.00
CA ASP A 63 -11.00 16.43 -25.86
C ASP A 63 -11.33 15.71 -24.55
N LEU A 64 -12.33 14.83 -24.58
CA LEU A 64 -12.74 13.99 -23.45
C LEU A 64 -12.83 12.53 -23.88
N VAL A 65 -12.51 11.61 -22.96
CA VAL A 65 -12.60 10.18 -23.23
C VAL A 65 -13.33 9.46 -22.10
N TYR A 66 -14.31 8.65 -22.46
CA TYR A 66 -15.02 7.76 -21.55
C TYR A 66 -14.73 6.30 -21.85
N LEU A 67 -14.68 5.50 -20.80
CA LEU A 67 -14.78 4.04 -20.87
C LEU A 67 -16.19 3.65 -20.49
N ALA A 68 -16.87 2.85 -21.31
CA ALA A 68 -18.22 2.36 -21.02
C ALA A 68 -18.24 0.85 -20.87
N VAL A 69 -18.73 0.38 -19.73
CA VAL A 69 -18.81 -1.05 -19.40
C VAL A 69 -20.14 -1.40 -18.74
N PRO A 70 -20.59 -2.67 -18.78
CA PRO A 70 -21.76 -3.10 -18.04
C PRO A 70 -21.64 -2.77 -16.56
N LYS A 71 -22.72 -2.27 -15.98
CA LYS A 71 -22.86 -2.08 -14.54
C LYS A 71 -22.77 -3.44 -13.85
N PRO A 72 -21.90 -3.63 -12.84
CA PRO A 72 -21.88 -4.87 -12.09
C PRO A 72 -23.18 -5.03 -11.29
N LYS A 73 -23.64 -6.27 -11.10
CA LYS A 73 -24.86 -6.59 -10.32
C LYS A 73 -24.90 -5.90 -8.95
N ARG A 74 -23.73 -5.73 -8.33
CA ARG A 74 -23.56 -4.98 -7.08
C ARG A 74 -22.34 -4.08 -7.20
N VAL A 75 -22.57 -2.78 -7.09
CA VAL A 75 -21.49 -1.80 -6.94
C VAL A 75 -21.11 -1.73 -5.46
N VAL A 76 -19.98 -2.32 -5.10
CA VAL A 76 -19.43 -2.22 -3.74
C VAL A 76 -18.38 -1.11 -3.73
N LYS A 77 -18.59 -0.07 -2.91
CA LYS A 77 -17.65 1.05 -2.76
C LYS A 77 -16.49 0.68 -1.82
N ASP A 78 -15.80 -0.40 -2.14
CA ASP A 78 -14.66 -0.88 -1.36
C ASP A 78 -13.36 -0.15 -1.76
N ARG A 79 -12.26 -0.51 -1.10
CA ARG A 79 -10.94 0.06 -1.39
C ARG A 79 -10.50 -0.20 -2.83
N THR A 80 -10.85 -1.35 -3.40
CA THR A 80 -10.50 -1.72 -4.78
C THR A 80 -11.16 -0.78 -5.76
N PHE A 81 -12.46 -0.53 -5.60
CA PHE A 81 -13.22 0.40 -6.42
C PHE A 81 -12.70 1.84 -6.27
N MET A 82 -12.40 2.29 -5.05
CA MET A 82 -11.84 3.63 -4.85
C MET A 82 -10.46 3.79 -5.48
N ASN A 83 -9.61 2.74 -5.44
CA ASN A 83 -8.31 2.73 -6.11
C ASN A 83 -8.46 2.76 -7.65
N LEU A 84 -9.43 2.04 -8.20
CA LEU A 84 -9.77 2.06 -9.61
C LEU A 84 -10.19 3.49 -10.05
N LEU A 85 -11.12 4.13 -9.33
CA LEU A 85 -11.51 5.50 -9.63
C LEU A 85 -10.34 6.48 -9.51
N TYR A 86 -9.47 6.29 -8.52
CA TYR A 86 -8.24 7.09 -8.40
C TYR A 86 -7.30 6.91 -9.59
N MET A 87 -7.15 5.69 -10.11
CA MET A 87 -6.35 5.41 -11.30
C MET A 87 -6.96 6.07 -12.54
N LEU A 88 -8.28 5.95 -12.76
CA LEU A 88 -8.94 6.59 -13.89
C LEU A 88 -8.84 8.12 -13.83
N LYS A 89 -9.01 8.71 -12.64
CA LYS A 89 -8.73 10.14 -12.42
C LYS A 89 -7.31 10.52 -12.82
N ARG A 90 -6.31 9.72 -12.41
CA ARG A 90 -4.90 9.93 -12.75
C ARG A 90 -4.61 9.82 -14.24
N LEU A 91 -5.41 9.04 -14.96
CA LEU A 91 -5.36 8.90 -16.41
C LEU A 91 -6.27 9.93 -17.11
N GLU A 92 -7.03 10.74 -16.37
CA GLU A 92 -7.99 11.71 -16.91
C GLU A 92 -9.07 11.06 -17.80
N LEU A 93 -9.44 9.81 -17.47
CA LEU A 93 -10.48 9.05 -18.16
C LEU A 93 -11.79 9.06 -17.37
N GLY A 94 -12.89 9.19 -18.10
CA GLY A 94 -14.23 9.02 -17.59
C GLY A 94 -14.67 7.55 -17.52
N LEU A 95 -15.69 7.27 -16.72
CA LEU A 95 -16.30 5.94 -16.61
C LEU A 95 -17.83 6.06 -16.67
N LEU A 96 -18.42 5.34 -17.62
CA LEU A 96 -19.85 5.08 -17.73
C LEU A 96 -20.13 3.63 -17.36
N TYR A 97 -21.14 3.43 -16.51
CA TYR A 97 -21.74 2.13 -16.29
C TYR A 97 -23.06 2.03 -17.04
N VAL A 98 -23.18 0.99 -17.85
CA VAL A 98 -24.40 0.69 -18.59
C VAL A 98 -25.23 -0.32 -17.80
N ASP A 99 -26.38 0.11 -17.29
CA ASP A 99 -27.37 -0.74 -16.66
C ASP A 99 -28.16 -1.46 -17.75
N MET A 100 -27.83 -2.73 -17.98
CA MET A 100 -28.43 -3.54 -19.04
C MET A 100 -29.90 -3.89 -18.78
N GLU A 101 -30.37 -3.83 -17.53
CA GLU A 101 -31.77 -4.10 -17.20
C GLU A 101 -32.64 -2.88 -17.48
N LYS A 102 -32.09 -1.67 -17.29
CA LYS A 102 -32.77 -0.39 -17.51
C LYS A 102 -32.47 0.24 -18.88
N GLU A 103 -31.53 -0.34 -19.63
CA GLU A 103 -31.00 0.21 -20.88
C GLU A 103 -30.51 1.66 -20.73
N GLU A 104 -29.86 1.96 -19.59
CA GLU A 104 -29.45 3.32 -19.21
C GLU A 104 -27.94 3.38 -18.94
N ALA A 105 -27.26 4.41 -19.45
CA ALA A 105 -25.88 4.69 -19.07
C ALA A 105 -25.83 5.70 -17.91
N VAL A 106 -25.01 5.40 -16.91
CA VAL A 106 -24.82 6.21 -15.69
C VAL A 106 -23.36 6.59 -15.57
N GLU A 107 -23.10 7.88 -15.45
CA GLU A 107 -21.76 8.41 -15.23
C GLU A 107 -21.30 8.16 -13.79
N VAL A 108 -20.19 7.44 -13.68
CA VAL A 108 -19.52 7.13 -12.41
C VAL A 108 -18.39 8.10 -12.15
N LEU A 109 -17.71 8.50 -13.21
CA LEU A 109 -16.57 9.42 -13.18
C LEU A 109 -16.56 10.26 -14.45
N GLU A 110 -16.54 11.57 -14.28
CA GLU A 110 -16.30 12.53 -15.36
C GLU A 110 -14.77 12.62 -15.66
N PRO A 111 -14.36 12.61 -16.95
CA PRO A 111 -13.00 12.90 -17.35
C PRO A 111 -12.67 14.35 -16.99
N SER A 112 -11.61 14.54 -16.23
CA SER A 112 -11.18 15.86 -15.78
C SER A 112 -9.66 15.88 -15.59
N LEU A 113 -9.07 17.06 -15.79
CA LEU A 113 -7.64 17.28 -15.59
C LEU A 113 -7.24 16.96 -14.14
N TYR A 114 -6.19 16.17 -13.97
CA TYR A 114 -5.75 15.74 -12.65
C TYR A 114 -4.53 16.54 -12.17
N ASP A 115 -4.74 17.34 -11.13
CA ASP A 115 -3.65 18.03 -10.45
C ASP A 115 -2.80 17.04 -9.61
N LEU A 116 -1.73 16.56 -10.23
CA LEU A 116 -0.73 15.70 -9.60
C LEU A 116 -0.11 16.32 -8.34
N GLN A 117 0.06 17.64 -8.30
CA GLN A 117 0.70 18.33 -7.18
C GLN A 117 -0.24 18.39 -5.97
N LYS A 118 -1.52 18.68 -6.19
CA LYS A 118 -2.55 18.61 -5.15
C LYS A 118 -2.63 17.20 -4.54
N GLY A 119 -2.57 16.15 -5.37
CA GLY A 119 -2.53 14.77 -4.90
C GLY A 119 -1.31 14.47 -4.01
N LYS A 120 -0.12 14.91 -4.42
CA LYS A 120 1.12 14.77 -3.63
C LYS A 120 1.07 15.53 -2.31
N ARG A 121 0.48 16.73 -2.29
CA ARG A 121 0.33 17.53 -1.06
C ARG A 121 -0.54 16.82 -0.03
N SER A 122 -1.66 16.23 -0.49
CA SER A 122 -2.58 15.50 0.40
C SER A 122 -1.96 14.26 1.06
N SER A 123 -0.97 13.65 0.40
CA SER A 123 -0.27 12.44 0.88
C SER A 123 1.03 12.73 1.64
N LEU A 124 1.38 14.01 1.89
CA LEU A 124 2.67 14.38 2.49
C LEU A 124 2.87 13.78 3.89
N LYS A 125 1.81 13.72 4.72
CA LYS A 125 1.88 13.11 6.06
C LYS A 125 2.21 11.61 6.00
N GLU A 126 1.63 10.90 5.03
CA GLU A 126 1.90 9.48 4.83
C GLU A 126 3.30 9.26 4.26
N LYS A 127 3.74 10.11 3.32
CA LYS A 127 5.13 10.10 2.84
C LYS A 127 6.12 10.26 4.00
N VAL A 128 5.90 11.21 4.90
CA VAL A 128 6.74 11.42 6.09
C VAL A 128 6.71 10.20 7.02
N ARG A 129 5.55 9.55 7.18
CA ARG A 129 5.44 8.31 7.98
C ARG A 129 6.26 7.18 7.38
N ILE A 130 6.17 6.97 6.07
CA ILE A 130 6.94 5.95 5.33
C ILE A 130 8.44 6.23 5.50
N LEU A 131 8.90 7.46 5.28
CA LEU A 131 10.31 7.84 5.44
C LEU A 131 10.82 7.55 6.85
N LYS A 132 10.06 7.94 7.88
CA LYS A 132 10.40 7.66 9.30
C LYS A 132 10.43 6.17 9.63
N GLU A 133 9.62 5.35 8.95
CA GLU A 133 9.65 3.91 9.11
C GLU A 133 10.89 3.31 8.43
N THR A 134 11.21 3.76 7.22
CA THR A 134 12.39 3.31 6.47
C THR A 134 13.69 3.62 7.21
N GLU A 135 13.84 4.83 7.77
CA GLU A 135 15.02 5.24 8.56
C GLU A 135 15.25 4.37 9.81
N LYS A 136 14.21 3.70 10.32
CA LYS A 136 14.29 2.84 11.51
C LYS A 136 14.61 1.40 11.21
N ARG A 137 14.67 0.98 9.94
CA ARG A 137 15.02 -0.38 9.55
C ARG A 137 16.53 -0.47 9.33
N SER A 138 17.27 -0.96 10.32
CA SER A 138 18.73 -1.18 10.24
C SER A 138 19.12 -2.50 9.56
N VAL A 139 18.16 -3.37 9.23
CA VAL A 139 18.44 -4.66 8.57
C VAL A 139 17.45 -4.89 7.45
N ASP A 140 17.97 -5.09 6.23
CA ASP A 140 17.19 -5.38 5.03
C ASP A 140 16.75 -6.87 5.03
N GLY A 141 15.82 -7.20 5.93
CA GLY A 141 15.43 -8.58 6.20
C GLY A 141 14.42 -9.18 5.20
N ASN A 142 13.91 -8.39 4.25
CA ASN A 142 12.82 -8.82 3.37
C ASN A 142 13.20 -8.65 1.90
N LYS A 143 13.73 -9.70 1.28
CA LYS A 143 13.59 -9.86 -0.18
C LYS A 143 12.10 -9.82 -0.50
N GLY A 144 11.69 -8.78 -1.23
CA GLY A 144 10.28 -8.49 -1.52
C GLY A 144 9.53 -9.70 -2.10
N GLY A 145 8.23 -9.78 -1.81
CA GLY A 145 7.33 -10.77 -2.43
C GLY A 145 7.05 -12.05 -1.63
N SER A 146 7.44 -12.14 -0.36
CA SER A 146 7.16 -13.34 0.45
C SER A 146 5.82 -13.24 1.20
N ARG A 147 4.72 -13.56 0.52
CA ARG A 147 3.48 -14.00 1.20
C ARG A 147 3.84 -15.26 2.01
N GLY A 148 3.81 -15.19 3.34
CA GLY A 148 3.94 -16.35 4.23
C GLY A 148 5.12 -16.36 5.20
N LYS A 149 6.08 -15.42 5.13
CA LYS A 149 7.05 -15.22 6.24
C LYS A 149 6.53 -14.14 7.17
N LYS A 150 6.39 -14.44 8.46
CA LYS A 150 5.95 -13.48 9.49
C LYS A 150 6.86 -12.24 9.40
N LEU A 151 6.28 -11.11 9.00
CA LEU A 151 6.99 -9.83 8.89
C LEU A 151 7.71 -9.53 10.21
N LEU A 152 9.02 -9.32 10.16
CA LEU A 152 9.76 -8.77 11.29
C LEU A 152 9.39 -7.29 11.41
N THR A 153 8.40 -7.00 12.25
CA THR A 153 8.04 -5.62 12.60
C THR A 153 9.15 -5.02 13.47
N ALA A 154 9.35 -3.69 13.42
CA ALA A 154 10.34 -3.01 14.27
C ALA A 154 10.19 -3.34 15.77
N TYR A 155 8.96 -3.45 16.26
CA TYR A 155 8.72 -3.85 17.66
C TYR A 155 9.20 -5.27 17.98
N ARG A 156 9.11 -6.18 17.00
CA ARG A 156 9.58 -7.57 17.16
C ARG A 156 11.10 -7.64 17.15
N GLU A 157 11.76 -6.86 16.30
CA GLU A 157 13.21 -6.73 16.33
C GLU A 157 13.68 -6.15 17.67
N ASP A 158 13.05 -5.07 18.16
CA ASP A 158 13.36 -4.49 19.48
C ASP A 158 13.18 -5.53 20.60
N ALA A 159 12.15 -6.38 20.52
CA ALA A 159 11.91 -7.45 21.49
C ALA A 159 12.95 -8.56 21.42
N LEU A 160 13.41 -8.93 20.21
CA LEU A 160 14.50 -9.90 20.03
C LEU A 160 15.83 -9.35 20.56
N ARG A 161 16.12 -8.08 20.32
CA ARG A 161 17.29 -7.38 20.88
C ARG A 161 17.23 -7.34 22.40
N ALA A 162 16.06 -7.09 23.00
CA ALA A 162 15.89 -7.17 24.45
C ALA A 162 16.11 -8.60 24.98
N ALA A 163 15.58 -9.62 24.29
CA ALA A 163 15.77 -11.02 24.65
C ALA A 163 17.25 -11.44 24.57
N ALA A 164 17.96 -11.04 23.52
CA ALA A 164 19.40 -11.28 23.37
C ALA A 164 20.19 -10.63 24.52
N LEU A 165 19.85 -9.40 24.88
CA LEU A 165 20.53 -8.70 25.99
C LEU A 165 20.32 -9.41 27.32
N ILE A 166 19.12 -9.98 27.56
CA ILE A 166 18.84 -10.82 28.73
C ILE A 166 19.69 -12.09 28.70
N ARG A 167 19.87 -12.75 27.54
CA ARG A 167 20.72 -13.94 27.45
C ARG A 167 22.18 -13.66 27.83
N VAL A 168 22.68 -12.47 27.50
CA VAL A 168 24.06 -12.07 27.84
C VAL A 168 24.19 -11.55 29.28
N LYS A 169 23.26 -10.73 29.77
CA LYS A 169 23.34 -10.09 31.09
C LYS A 169 22.62 -10.85 32.21
N GLY A 170 21.83 -11.88 31.90
CA GLY A 170 20.93 -12.60 32.81
C GLY A 170 19.64 -11.83 33.14
N HIS A 171 19.73 -10.55 33.49
CA HIS A 171 18.56 -9.68 33.67
C HIS A 171 18.82 -8.27 33.11
N ILE A 172 17.77 -7.57 32.71
CA ILE A 172 17.88 -6.20 32.18
C ILE A 172 16.86 -5.26 32.81
N SER A 173 17.13 -3.97 32.72
CA SER A 173 16.24 -2.88 33.12
C SER A 173 15.77 -2.03 31.93
N PRO A 174 14.71 -1.21 32.10
CA PRO A 174 14.33 -0.23 31.09
C PRO A 174 15.46 0.76 30.74
N LYS A 175 16.43 0.96 31.64
CA LYS A 175 17.60 1.81 31.39
C LYS A 175 18.57 1.13 30.41
N ASP A 176 18.85 -0.16 30.59
CA ASP A 176 19.70 -0.95 29.67
C ASP A 176 19.18 -0.91 28.23
N LEU A 177 17.84 -0.92 28.06
CA LEU A 177 17.23 -0.76 26.74
C LEU A 177 17.45 0.63 26.15
N LYS A 178 17.26 1.68 26.95
CA LYS A 178 17.43 3.07 26.50
C LYS A 178 18.86 3.39 26.09
N GLU A 179 19.84 2.84 26.81
CA GLU A 179 21.28 2.99 26.49
C GLU A 179 21.61 2.45 25.08
N ARG A 180 20.80 1.50 24.57
CA ARG A 180 20.91 0.93 23.23
C ARG A 180 19.93 1.54 22.22
N GLY A 181 19.31 2.67 22.55
CA GLY A 181 18.32 3.32 21.69
C GLY A 181 16.95 2.63 21.62
N LEU A 182 16.71 1.61 22.46
CA LEU A 182 15.45 0.86 22.51
C LEU A 182 14.46 1.49 23.50
N LYS A 183 13.16 1.27 23.27
CA LYS A 183 12.11 1.80 24.15
C LYS A 183 11.99 0.99 25.43
N GLY A 184 12.33 1.57 26.58
CA GLY A 184 12.18 0.91 27.89
C GLY A 184 10.76 0.40 28.22
N THR A 185 9.71 0.98 27.63
CA THR A 185 8.32 0.50 27.78
C THR A 185 8.07 -0.87 27.14
N LEU A 186 9.00 -1.39 26.35
CA LEU A 186 8.90 -2.70 25.71
C LEU A 186 8.74 -3.82 26.75
N LEU A 187 9.51 -3.76 27.85
CA LEU A 187 9.48 -4.76 28.93
C LEU A 187 8.14 -4.76 29.66
N SER A 188 7.55 -3.58 29.88
CA SER A 188 6.27 -3.46 30.56
C SER A 188 5.08 -3.80 29.65
N LYS A 189 5.15 -3.45 28.36
CA LYS A 189 4.09 -3.76 27.39
C LYS A 189 4.05 -5.23 27.03
N ASN A 190 5.21 -5.88 26.95
CA ASN A 190 5.39 -7.33 26.84
C ASN A 190 4.41 -8.04 25.88
N TYR A 191 4.18 -7.47 24.69
CA TYR A 191 3.14 -7.93 23.76
C TYR A 191 3.29 -9.42 23.36
N TYR A 192 4.52 -9.93 23.32
CA TYR A 192 4.82 -11.34 22.99
C TYR A 192 4.93 -12.24 24.23
N GLN A 193 4.79 -11.69 25.43
CA GLN A 193 4.88 -12.41 26.70
C GLN A 193 6.22 -13.13 26.93
N TRP A 194 7.30 -12.63 26.33
CA TRP A 194 8.64 -13.20 26.45
C TRP A 194 9.31 -12.84 27.78
N PHE A 195 8.94 -11.71 28.38
CA PHE A 195 9.62 -11.16 29.55
C PHE A 195 8.83 -11.42 30.83
N GLU A 196 9.54 -11.59 31.94
CA GLU A 196 8.97 -11.63 33.28
C GLU A 196 9.72 -10.68 34.20
N LYS A 197 9.01 -10.09 35.18
CA LYS A 197 9.59 -9.15 36.13
C LYS A 197 10.05 -9.90 37.37
N VAL A 198 11.35 -9.89 37.62
CA VAL A 198 11.99 -10.62 38.75
C VAL A 198 12.39 -9.72 39.91
N GLY A 199 12.24 -8.39 39.75
CA GLY A 199 12.54 -7.43 40.81
C GLY A 199 12.18 -6.01 40.42
N HIS A 200 12.53 -5.05 41.27
CA HIS A 200 12.29 -3.63 40.99
C HIS A 200 13.05 -3.20 39.72
N GLY A 201 12.32 -2.98 38.63
CA GLY A 201 12.88 -2.59 37.34
C GLY A 201 13.73 -3.66 36.65
N LYS A 202 13.74 -4.92 37.13
CA LYS A 202 14.53 -6.03 36.56
C LYS A 202 13.63 -7.04 35.86
N TYR A 203 14.01 -7.40 34.64
CA TYR A 203 13.28 -8.33 33.78
C TYR A 203 14.21 -9.43 33.26
N THR A 204 13.69 -10.65 33.17
CA THR A 204 14.34 -11.79 32.50
C THR A 204 13.39 -12.41 31.46
N LEU A 205 13.81 -13.47 30.79
CA LEU A 205 12.97 -14.26 29.91
C LEU A 205 12.15 -15.24 30.73
N LYS A 206 10.84 -15.30 30.45
CA LYS A 206 9.89 -16.20 31.13
C LYS A 206 10.28 -17.68 31.05
N SER A 207 10.97 -18.07 29.99
CA SER A 207 11.57 -19.38 29.83
C SER A 207 12.71 -19.31 28.82
N THR A 208 13.57 -20.33 28.81
CA THR A 208 14.64 -20.46 27.82
C THR A 208 14.07 -20.44 26.40
N ASP A 209 12.94 -21.11 26.16
CA ASP A 209 12.30 -21.18 24.85
C ASP A 209 11.21 -20.12 24.63
N ALA A 210 11.22 -19.02 25.39
CA ALA A 210 10.19 -17.99 25.30
C ALA A 210 10.09 -17.36 23.90
N VAL A 211 11.23 -17.26 23.19
CA VAL A 211 11.30 -16.70 21.84
C VAL A 211 10.89 -17.75 20.81
N GLU A 212 10.00 -17.38 19.88
CA GLU A 212 9.55 -18.29 18.81
C GLU A 212 10.75 -18.79 17.98
N LYS A 213 10.86 -20.13 17.80
CA LYS A 213 11.96 -20.79 17.06
C LYS A 213 12.26 -20.19 15.68
N SER A 214 11.25 -19.65 15.01
CA SER A 214 11.42 -18.99 13.70
C SER A 214 12.38 -17.78 13.72
N TYR A 215 12.69 -17.22 14.89
CA TYR A 215 13.61 -16.09 15.05
C TYR A 215 14.93 -16.47 15.75
N GLU A 216 15.19 -17.76 15.98
CA GLU A 216 16.37 -18.22 16.72
C GLU A 216 17.68 -17.78 16.06
N SER A 217 17.79 -17.87 14.73
CA SER A 217 18.97 -17.39 14.01
C SER A 217 19.22 -15.88 14.17
N LEU A 218 18.16 -15.07 14.19
CA LEU A 218 18.25 -13.62 14.43
C LEU A 218 18.64 -13.33 15.89
N LEU A 219 18.05 -14.06 16.83
CA LEU A 219 18.36 -13.96 18.26
C LEU A 219 19.85 -14.28 18.51
N LEU A 220 20.36 -15.37 17.94
CA LEU A 220 21.77 -15.76 18.03
C LEU A 220 22.69 -14.69 17.42
N GLY A 221 22.29 -14.07 16.31
CA GLY A 221 23.02 -12.94 15.72
C GLY A 221 23.18 -11.77 16.69
N PHE A 222 22.10 -11.35 17.35
CA PHE A 222 22.15 -10.28 18.35
C PHE A 222 22.92 -10.67 19.63
N ILE A 223 22.85 -11.93 20.06
CA ILE A 223 23.64 -12.42 21.20
C ILE A 223 25.14 -12.28 20.89
N ALA A 224 25.57 -12.78 19.73
CA ALA A 224 26.97 -12.70 19.32
C ALA A 224 27.46 -11.25 19.16
N GLU A 225 26.60 -10.34 18.69
CA GLU A 225 26.89 -8.89 18.65
C GLU A 225 27.17 -8.35 20.05
N TYR A 226 26.30 -8.64 21.03
CA TYR A 226 26.45 -8.13 22.40
C TYR A 226 27.58 -8.80 23.18
N GLU A 227 27.89 -10.07 22.91
CA GLU A 227 29.05 -10.74 23.50
C GLU A 227 30.36 -10.11 23.02
N LYS A 228 30.46 -9.78 21.72
CA LYS A 228 31.61 -9.06 21.15
C LYS A 228 31.79 -7.68 21.76
N GLU A 229 30.71 -6.91 21.91
CA GLU A 229 30.75 -5.61 22.56
C GLU A 229 31.19 -5.71 24.03
N SER A 230 30.74 -6.74 24.75
CA SER A 230 31.10 -7.00 26.15
C SER A 230 32.58 -7.41 26.29
N SER A 231 33.12 -8.18 25.34
CA SER A 231 34.54 -8.54 25.33
C SER A 231 35.46 -7.34 25.03
N LEU A 232 35.04 -6.44 24.14
CA LEU A 232 35.80 -5.22 23.81
C LEU A 232 35.85 -4.21 24.97
N GLN A 233 34.91 -4.28 25.91
CA GLN A 233 34.91 -3.45 27.13
C GLN A 233 35.72 -4.05 28.28
N LYS A 234 36.26 -5.27 28.12
CA LYS A 234 37.01 -6.01 29.16
C LYS A 234 38.51 -6.11 28.92
N GLU A 235 39.06 -5.58 27.82
CA GLU A 235 40.51 -5.46 27.67
C GLU A 235 41.03 -4.42 28.69
N PRO A 236 41.88 -4.82 29.65
CA PRO A 236 42.50 -3.87 30.55
C PRO A 236 43.52 -3.03 29.79
N VAL A 237 43.56 -1.73 30.09
CA VAL A 237 44.74 -0.91 29.84
C VAL A 237 45.85 -1.46 30.72
N GLU A 238 46.65 -2.39 30.19
CA GLU A 238 48.02 -2.59 30.68
C GLU A 238 48.82 -1.36 30.26
N MET A 239 49.15 -0.52 31.24
CA MET A 239 50.33 0.32 31.16
C MET A 239 51.16 0.08 32.41
N ASP A 240 52.25 -0.65 32.16
CA ASP A 240 53.40 -0.90 33.00
C ASP A 240 53.97 0.36 33.68
N ASN A 241 54.46 0.13 34.91
CA ASN A 241 55.49 0.82 35.70
C ASN A 241 55.47 2.35 35.84
#